data_AF-A0AAV7T3G1-F1
#
_entry.id   AF-A0AAV7T3G1-F1
#
_cell.length_a   1.000
_cell.length_b   1.000
_cell.length_c   1.000
_cell.angle_alpha   90.00
_cell.angle_beta   90.00
_cell.angle_gamma   90.00
#
_symmetry.space_group_name_H-M   'P 1'
#
loop_
_entity.id
_entity.type
_entity.pdbx_description
1 polymer ?
#
loop_
_entity_poly.entity_id
_entity_poly.type
_entity_poly.pdbx_seq_one_letter_code
_entity_poly.pdbx_strand_id
1 'polypeptide(L)'
;MLFRGFSEGFRIPYAGPAVTREANNLQSAKEAPGIVQEKLEMELQLGRVAGPFARPPLPNFIVSPLGIVPKKELGKYRMIHHLSYPKGASVNDYLEEGSCSVGYASFDEAVDLVRAAGIGALMAKADIESAFRLLPVHPGSFHLLGMKWAGQ
;
A
#
# COMPACT_ATOMS: atom_id res chain seq x y z
N MET A 1 -1.91 3.86 -21.01
CA MET A 1 -2.13 3.38 -19.63
C MET A 1 -1.24 4.12 -18.62
N LEU A 2 0.09 4.16 -18.81
CA LEU A 2 1.01 4.78 -17.85
C LEU A 2 0.82 6.29 -17.64
N PHE A 3 0.79 7.10 -18.71
CA PHE A 3 0.65 8.56 -18.60
C PHE A 3 -0.62 8.97 -17.82
N ARG A 4 -1.79 8.44 -18.21
CA ARG A 4 -3.03 8.67 -17.47
C ARG A 4 -2.96 8.17 -16.03
N GLY A 5 -2.31 7.02 -15.77
CA GLY A 5 -2.10 6.55 -14.40
C GLY A 5 -1.32 7.53 -13.52
N PHE A 6 -0.29 8.20 -14.06
CA PHE A 6 0.45 9.23 -13.32
C PHE A 6 -0.30 10.57 -13.20
N SER A 7 -1.16 10.92 -14.15
CA SER A 7 -1.94 12.17 -14.12
C SER A 7 -3.26 12.07 -13.35
N GLU A 8 -3.95 10.95 -13.44
CA GLU A 8 -5.31 10.72 -12.93
C GLU A 8 -5.35 9.68 -11.80
N GLY A 9 -4.27 8.92 -11.61
CA GLY A 9 -4.15 7.82 -10.67
C GLY A 9 -4.44 6.45 -11.28
N PHE A 10 -3.88 5.41 -10.67
CA PHE A 10 -4.08 4.02 -11.03
C PHE A 10 -5.32 3.46 -10.32
N ARG A 11 -6.22 2.85 -11.08
CA ARG A 11 -7.45 2.25 -10.54
C ARG A 11 -7.15 0.87 -9.96
N ILE A 12 -7.68 0.61 -8.77
CA ILE A 12 -7.65 -0.71 -8.15
C ILE A 12 -8.79 -1.56 -8.76
N PRO A 13 -8.49 -2.72 -9.36
CA PRO A 13 -9.48 -3.58 -10.03
C PRO A 13 -10.29 -4.40 -9.00
N TYR A 14 -11.04 -3.69 -8.17
CA TYR A 14 -11.91 -4.27 -7.15
C TYR A 14 -13.27 -4.64 -7.75
N ALA A 15 -13.63 -5.92 -7.66
CA ALA A 15 -14.90 -6.47 -8.13
C ALA A 15 -15.80 -6.95 -6.98
N GLY A 16 -15.52 -6.50 -5.76
CA GLY A 16 -16.27 -6.87 -4.56
C GLY A 16 -17.55 -6.04 -4.37
N PRO A 17 -18.33 -6.36 -3.33
CA PRO A 17 -19.58 -5.66 -3.06
C PRO A 17 -19.33 -4.20 -2.64
N ALA A 18 -20.20 -3.30 -3.12
CA ALA A 18 -20.19 -1.90 -2.72
C ALA A 18 -20.80 -1.74 -1.32
N VAL A 19 -19.99 -1.97 -0.28
CA VAL A 19 -20.42 -1.91 1.13
C VAL A 19 -19.49 -1.05 1.97
N THR A 20 -20.04 -0.35 2.95
CA THR A 20 -19.26 0.29 4.02
C THR A 20 -18.88 -0.77 5.05
N ARG A 21 -17.61 -0.81 5.45
CA ARG A 21 -17.15 -1.72 6.50
C ARG A 21 -16.12 -1.04 7.38
N GLU A 22 -16.18 -1.31 8.67
CA GLU A 22 -15.16 -0.90 9.61
C GLU A 22 -14.53 -2.10 10.32
N ALA A 23 -13.19 -2.19 10.28
CA ALA A 23 -12.42 -3.18 11.01
C ALA A 23 -11.67 -2.55 12.18
N ASN A 24 -11.61 -3.27 13.30
CA ASN A 24 -10.82 -2.86 14.47
C ASN A 24 -9.33 -3.05 14.23
N ASN A 25 -8.52 -2.06 14.62
CA ASN A 25 -7.06 -2.14 14.54
C ASN A 25 -6.50 -3.36 15.27
N LEU A 26 -5.39 -3.89 14.73
CA LEU A 26 -4.70 -5.04 15.29
C LEU A 26 -4.15 -4.71 16.68
N GLN A 27 -4.02 -5.74 17.52
CA GLN A 27 -3.52 -5.60 18.89
C GLN A 27 -2.16 -4.89 18.94
N SER A 28 -1.26 -5.22 18.00
CA SER A 28 0.05 -4.57 17.86
C SER A 28 -0.02 -3.04 17.70
N ALA A 29 -1.05 -2.51 17.04
CA ALA A 29 -1.21 -1.07 16.87
C ALA A 29 -1.70 -0.43 18.17
N LYS A 30 -2.62 -1.09 18.88
CA LYS A 30 -3.14 -0.65 20.18
C LYS A 30 -2.07 -0.62 21.27
N GLU A 31 -1.12 -1.56 21.22
CA GLU A 31 0.01 -1.65 22.17
C GLU A 31 1.10 -0.61 21.91
N ALA A 32 1.14 -0.04 20.70
CA ALA A 32 2.15 0.92 20.28
C ALA A 32 1.52 2.22 19.73
N PRO A 33 0.63 2.91 20.47
CA PRO A 33 -0.16 3.99 19.93
C PRO A 33 0.68 5.21 19.50
N GLY A 34 1.75 5.51 20.24
CA GLY A 34 2.67 6.61 19.90
C GLY A 34 3.38 6.39 18.56
N ILE A 35 3.75 5.15 18.25
CA ILE A 35 4.40 4.82 16.97
C ILE A 35 3.41 4.95 15.81
N VAL A 36 2.17 4.50 15.99
CA VAL A 36 1.13 4.66 14.96
C VAL A 36 0.87 6.13 14.69
N GLN A 37 0.71 6.93 15.77
CA GLN A 37 0.47 8.36 15.67
C GLN A 37 1.60 9.08 14.91
N GLU A 38 2.85 8.85 15.30
CA GLU A 38 4.03 9.44 14.64
C GLU A 38 4.06 9.10 13.14
N LYS A 39 3.76 7.85 12.77
CA LYS A 39 3.75 7.43 11.36
C LYS A 39 2.60 8.03 10.57
N LEU A 40 1.41 8.15 11.15
CA LEU A 40 0.28 8.81 10.51
C LEU A 40 0.54 10.30 10.29
N GLU A 41 1.09 11.00 11.29
CA GLU A 41 1.48 12.40 11.18
C GLU A 41 2.50 12.62 10.06
N MET A 42 3.49 11.73 9.94
CA MET A 42 4.47 11.77 8.85
C MET A 42 3.82 11.58 7.48
N GLU A 43 2.91 10.61 7.31
CA GLU A 43 2.22 10.39 6.03
C GLU A 43 1.26 11.56 5.68
N LEU A 44 0.67 12.22 6.69
CA LEU A 44 -0.12 13.45 6.53
C LEU A 44 0.75 14.63 6.08
N GLN A 45 1.89 14.86 6.74
CA GLN A 45 2.84 15.92 6.37
C GLN A 45 3.38 15.75 4.96
N LEU A 46 3.59 14.50 4.53
CA LEU A 46 4.02 14.16 3.18
C LEU A 46 2.88 14.19 2.14
N GLY A 47 1.64 14.50 2.54
CA GLY A 47 0.48 14.59 1.66
C GLY A 47 0.05 13.25 1.04
N ARG A 48 0.45 12.13 1.65
CA ARG A 48 0.18 10.77 1.14
C ARG A 48 -1.12 10.19 1.68
N VAL A 49 -1.57 10.69 2.82
CA VAL A 49 -2.87 10.38 3.43
C VAL A 49 -3.64 11.68 3.57
N ALA A 50 -4.96 11.62 3.36
CA ALA A 50 -5.86 12.72 3.63
C ALA A 50 -6.66 12.44 4.90
N GLY A 51 -6.97 13.49 5.66
CA GLY A 51 -7.66 13.41 6.95
C GLY A 51 -6.93 14.22 8.02
N PRO A 52 -7.25 14.02 9.31
CA PRO A 52 -8.36 13.20 9.80
C PRO A 52 -9.72 13.74 9.35
N PHE A 53 -10.71 12.86 9.22
CA PHE A 53 -12.08 13.24 8.87
C PHE A 53 -13.03 12.91 10.02
N ALA A 54 -13.99 13.79 10.32
CA ALA A 54 -14.95 13.54 11.39
C ALA A 54 -15.96 12.41 11.06
N ARG A 55 -16.10 12.07 9.77
CA ARG A 55 -16.98 11.02 9.25
C ARG A 55 -16.39 10.49 7.92
N PRO A 56 -16.77 9.27 7.48
CA PRO A 56 -16.30 8.73 6.21
C PRO A 56 -16.51 9.72 5.05
N PRO A 57 -15.44 10.08 4.29
CA PRO A 57 -15.50 11.13 3.28
C PRO A 57 -16.15 10.67 1.96
N LEU A 58 -16.32 9.36 1.77
CA LEU A 58 -16.79 8.74 0.53
C LEU A 58 -17.86 7.67 0.86
N PRO A 59 -18.79 7.39 -0.07
CA PRO A 59 -19.71 6.25 0.07
C PRO A 59 -18.95 4.92 -0.03
N ASN A 60 -19.54 3.86 0.55
CA ASN A 60 -18.97 2.49 0.55
C ASN A 60 -17.52 2.44 1.09
N PHE A 61 -17.26 3.22 2.14
CA PHE A 61 -15.91 3.37 2.69
C PHE A 61 -15.51 2.10 3.45
N ILE A 62 -14.42 1.46 3.02
CA ILE A 62 -13.86 0.27 3.65
C ILE A 62 -12.67 0.71 4.50
N VAL A 63 -12.79 0.52 5.81
CA VAL A 63 -11.72 0.75 6.78
C VAL A 63 -11.04 -0.57 7.10
N SER A 64 -9.80 -0.71 6.65
CA SER A 64 -8.92 -1.84 6.97
C SER A 64 -8.08 -1.54 8.21
N PRO A 65 -7.75 -2.57 9.01
CA PRO A 65 -7.11 -2.34 10.29
C PRO A 65 -5.63 -1.99 10.13
N LEU A 66 -5.14 -1.14 11.03
CA LEU A 66 -3.73 -0.82 11.17
C LEU A 66 -3.03 -1.82 12.10
N GLY A 67 -1.79 -2.12 11.78
CA GLY A 67 -0.88 -2.97 12.55
C GLY A 67 0.52 -2.38 12.64
N ILE A 68 1.30 -2.84 13.61
CA ILE A 68 2.70 -2.47 13.77
C ILE A 68 3.53 -3.75 13.76
N VAL A 69 4.60 -3.75 12.97
CA VAL A 69 5.56 -4.87 12.91
C VAL A 69 6.98 -4.33 13.11
N PRO A 70 7.78 -4.89 14.03
CA PRO A 70 9.17 -4.48 14.22
C PRO A 70 10.02 -4.79 12.98
N LYS A 71 10.94 -3.89 12.63
CA LYS A 71 12.00 -4.16 11.67
C LYS A 71 13.13 -4.95 12.35
N LYS A 72 14.06 -5.49 11.55
CA LYS A 72 15.30 -6.10 12.06
C LYS A 72 16.15 -5.10 12.87
N GLU A 73 16.08 -3.82 12.53
CA GLU A 73 16.75 -2.73 13.24
C GLU A 73 15.98 -2.39 14.53
N LEU A 74 16.69 -2.37 15.66
CA LEU A 74 16.11 -2.10 16.97
C LEU A 74 15.44 -0.71 17.00
N GLY A 75 14.22 -0.65 17.55
CA GLY A 75 13.46 0.60 17.69
C GLY A 75 12.80 1.10 16.39
N LYS A 76 12.97 0.41 15.25
CA LYS A 76 12.27 0.76 14.01
C LYS A 76 11.07 -0.14 13.77
N TYR A 77 9.97 0.48 13.35
CA TYR A 77 8.71 -0.20 13.13
C TYR A 77 8.16 0.07 11.72
N ARG A 78 7.37 -0.87 11.21
CA ARG A 78 6.57 -0.74 9.99
C ARG A 78 5.11 -0.66 10.40
N MET A 79 4.44 0.40 9.97
CA MET A 79 2.98 0.44 9.98
C MET A 79 2.45 -0.38 8.80
N ILE A 80 1.49 -1.26 9.08
CA ILE A 80 0.84 -2.10 8.07
C ILE A 80 -0.61 -1.66 7.98
N HIS A 81 -1.06 -1.38 6.75
CA HIS A 81 -2.46 -1.23 6.41
C HIS A 81 -2.97 -2.56 5.87
N HIS A 82 -3.75 -3.27 6.67
CA HIS A 82 -4.01 -4.70 6.45
C HIS A 82 -5.17 -4.91 5.46
N LEU A 83 -4.90 -4.72 4.17
CA LEU A 83 -5.87 -4.85 3.08
C LEU A 83 -6.30 -6.30 2.80
N SER A 84 -5.65 -7.29 3.43
CA SER A 84 -6.02 -8.71 3.40
C SER A 84 -6.93 -9.15 4.57
N TYR A 85 -7.49 -8.19 5.34
CA TYR A 85 -8.42 -8.47 6.42
C TYR A 85 -9.87 -8.02 6.11
N PRO A 86 -10.89 -8.77 6.57
CA PRO A 86 -10.81 -10.14 7.07
C PRO A 86 -10.60 -11.11 5.91
N LYS A 87 -9.94 -12.24 6.17
CA LYS A 87 -9.69 -13.26 5.14
C LYS A 87 -11.01 -13.77 4.55
N GLY A 88 -11.10 -13.83 3.23
CA GLY A 88 -12.29 -14.25 2.47
C GLY A 88 -13.28 -13.12 2.18
N ALA A 89 -13.05 -11.91 2.68
CA ALA A 89 -13.85 -10.74 2.35
C ALA A 89 -13.03 -9.44 2.33
N SER A 90 -11.71 -9.52 2.30
CA SER A 90 -10.82 -8.36 2.34
C SER A 90 -10.84 -7.60 1.01
N VAL A 91 -10.21 -6.42 0.96
CA VAL A 91 -10.09 -5.68 -0.31
C VAL A 91 -9.31 -6.52 -1.32
N ASN A 92 -8.27 -7.20 -0.86
CA ASN A 92 -7.42 -8.05 -1.69
C ASN A 92 -8.13 -9.32 -2.19
N ASP A 93 -9.08 -9.88 -1.44
CA ASP A 93 -9.83 -11.08 -1.86
C ASP A 93 -10.77 -10.81 -3.05
N TYR A 94 -11.07 -9.54 -3.32
CA TYR A 94 -11.95 -9.12 -4.41
C TYR A 94 -11.21 -8.44 -5.58
N LEU A 95 -9.88 -8.56 -5.62
CA LEU A 95 -9.11 -8.13 -6.79
C LEU A 95 -9.26 -9.17 -7.90
N GLU A 96 -9.59 -8.74 -9.11
CA GLU A 96 -9.71 -9.65 -10.25
C GLU A 96 -8.35 -10.25 -10.60
N GLU A 97 -8.17 -11.56 -10.41
CA GLU A 97 -6.90 -12.27 -10.63
C GLU A 97 -6.31 -12.01 -12.02
N GLY A 98 -7.16 -11.95 -13.06
CA GLY A 98 -6.74 -11.70 -14.45
C GLY A 98 -6.20 -10.30 -14.72
N SER A 99 -6.47 -9.34 -13.83
CA SER A 99 -6.02 -7.94 -13.93
C SER A 99 -4.76 -7.65 -13.09
N CYS A 100 -4.37 -8.59 -12.22
CA CYS A 100 -3.28 -8.45 -11.27
C CYS A 100 -2.07 -9.35 -11.58
N SER A 101 -1.91 -9.82 -12.82
CA SER A 101 -0.72 -10.58 -13.21
C SER A 101 0.51 -9.66 -13.30
N VAL A 102 1.53 -9.91 -12.48
CA VAL A 102 2.83 -9.22 -12.55
C VAL A 102 3.82 -10.14 -13.24
N GLY A 103 4.37 -9.70 -14.37
CA GLY A 103 5.52 -10.34 -15.00
C GLY A 103 6.80 -9.92 -14.30
N TYR A 104 7.50 -10.86 -13.68
CA TYR A 104 8.82 -10.63 -13.12
C TYR A 104 9.90 -11.02 -14.13
N ALA A 105 10.95 -10.19 -14.24
CA ALA A 105 12.15 -10.61 -14.93
C ALA A 105 12.76 -11.80 -14.19
N SER A 106 13.15 -12.83 -14.94
CA SER A 106 13.75 -14.03 -14.36
C SER A 106 15.21 -13.78 -13.97
N PHE A 107 15.73 -14.64 -13.09
CA PHE A 107 17.14 -14.61 -12.75
C PHE A 107 18.02 -14.91 -13.97
N ASP A 108 17.58 -15.82 -14.84
CA ASP A 108 18.32 -16.19 -16.06
C ASP A 108 18.41 -15.01 -17.03
N GLU A 109 17.32 -14.27 -17.23
CA GLU A 109 17.34 -13.02 -18.01
C GLU A 109 18.34 -12.01 -17.43
N ALA A 110 18.40 -11.87 -16.11
CA ALA A 110 19.38 -11.01 -15.46
C ALA A 110 20.83 -11.49 -15.69
N VAL A 111 21.06 -12.80 -15.64
CA VAL A 111 22.38 -13.40 -15.92
C VAL A 111 22.79 -13.20 -17.39
N ASP A 112 21.86 -13.35 -18.31
CA ASP A 112 22.10 -13.14 -19.73
C ASP A 112 22.45 -11.68 -20.05
N LEU A 113 21.78 -10.72 -19.39
CA LEU A 113 22.14 -9.30 -19.47
C LEU A 113 23.57 -9.04 -18.98
N VAL A 114 23.98 -9.67 -17.88
CA VAL A 114 25.35 -9.54 -17.33
C VAL A 114 26.37 -10.18 -18.26
N ARG A 115 26.08 -11.36 -18.81
CA ARG A 115 26.96 -12.04 -19.78
C ARG A 115 27.12 -11.21 -21.05
N ALA A 116 26.04 -10.63 -21.56
CA ALA A 116 26.06 -9.79 -22.75
C ALA A 116 26.87 -8.50 -22.56
N ALA A 117 26.96 -7.96 -21.35
CA ALA A 117 27.77 -6.78 -21.05
C ALA A 117 29.28 -7.03 -21.19
N GLY A 118 29.72 -8.30 -21.10
CA GLY A 118 31.10 -8.71 -21.35
C GLY A 118 32.05 -8.55 -20.15
N ILE A 119 33.28 -9.05 -20.32
CA ILE A 119 34.31 -9.02 -19.29
C ILE A 119 34.78 -7.57 -19.08
N GLY A 120 34.82 -7.14 -17.81
CA GLY A 120 35.21 -5.78 -17.44
C GLY A 120 34.05 -4.78 -17.40
N ALA A 121 32.81 -5.22 -17.64
CA ALA A 121 31.63 -4.37 -17.47
C ALA A 121 31.47 -3.90 -16.02
N LEU A 122 31.11 -2.63 -15.85
CA LEU A 122 30.80 -2.03 -14.56
C LEU A 122 29.29 -2.04 -14.35
N MET A 123 28.85 -2.42 -13.14
CA MET A 123 27.44 -2.45 -12.75
C MET A 123 27.16 -1.39 -11.69
N ALA A 124 26.08 -0.63 -11.88
CA ALA A 124 25.50 0.23 -10.86
C ALA A 124 24.09 -0.26 -10.53
N LYS A 125 23.75 -0.28 -9.24
CA LYS A 125 22.40 -0.58 -8.75
C LYS A 125 21.83 0.66 -8.10
N ALA A 126 20.66 1.08 -8.58
CA ALA A 126 19.83 2.07 -7.89
C ALA A 126 18.58 1.37 -7.34
N ASP A 127 18.15 1.77 -6.15
CA ASP A 127 16.90 1.32 -5.53
C ASP A 127 15.98 2.53 -5.40
N ILE A 128 14.73 2.40 -5.83
CA ILE A 128 13.75 3.48 -5.72
C ILE A 128 13.12 3.41 -4.33
N GLU A 129 13.51 4.33 -3.46
CA GLU A 129 12.92 4.44 -2.14
C GLU A 129 11.41 4.68 -2.25
N SER A 130 10.63 3.88 -1.53
CA SER A 130 9.17 4.05 -1.45
C SER A 130 8.45 4.00 -2.80
N ALA A 131 8.91 3.19 -3.75
CA ALA A 131 8.38 3.14 -5.12
C ALA A 131 6.83 3.09 -5.22
N PHE A 132 6.15 2.31 -4.38
CA PHE A 132 4.68 2.23 -4.38
C PHE A 132 3.98 3.55 -4.01
N ARG A 133 4.64 4.43 -3.25
CA ARG A 133 4.12 5.74 -2.87
C ARG A 133 4.29 6.80 -3.98
N LEU A 134 5.01 6.46 -5.05
CA LEU A 134 5.13 7.30 -6.24
C LEU A 134 3.97 7.09 -7.23
N LEU A 135 3.19 6.02 -7.05
CA LEU A 135 2.07 5.69 -7.90
C LEU A 135 0.79 6.25 -7.28
N PRO A 136 0.21 7.34 -7.83
CA PRO A 136 -1.03 7.89 -7.30
C PRO A 136 -2.17 6.88 -7.50
N VAL A 137 -3.06 6.75 -6.52
CA VAL A 137 -4.27 5.94 -6.66
C VAL A 137 -5.36 6.81 -7.30
N HIS A 138 -6.14 6.21 -8.21
CA HIS A 138 -7.26 6.92 -8.83
C HIS A 138 -8.31 7.29 -7.77
N PRO A 139 -8.88 8.52 -7.76
CA PRO A 139 -9.83 8.94 -6.73
C PRO A 139 -11.04 8.01 -6.54
N GLY A 140 -11.50 7.40 -7.63
CA GLY A 140 -12.55 6.38 -7.60
C GLY A 140 -12.23 5.13 -6.76
N SER A 141 -10.97 4.87 -6.41
CA SER A 141 -10.53 3.74 -5.59
C SER A 141 -10.18 4.14 -4.14
N PHE A 142 -10.24 5.42 -3.77
CA PHE A 142 -9.91 5.88 -2.42
C PHE A 142 -10.80 5.26 -1.33
N HIS A 143 -12.06 4.95 -1.67
CA HIS A 143 -12.99 4.33 -0.73
C HIS A 143 -12.55 2.93 -0.24
N LEU A 144 -11.62 2.28 -0.96
CA LEU A 144 -11.08 0.96 -0.61
C LEU A 144 -9.88 1.04 0.35
N LEU A 145 -9.31 2.24 0.54
CA LEU A 145 -8.05 2.46 1.26
C LEU A 145 -8.28 3.20 2.58
N GLY A 146 -9.46 3.06 3.19
CA GLY A 146 -9.75 3.67 4.47
C GLY A 146 -8.95 3.03 5.61
N MET A 147 -8.61 3.85 6.60
CA MET A 147 -8.06 3.46 7.88
C MET A 147 -8.68 4.35 8.97
N LYS A 148 -8.75 3.87 10.21
CA LYS A 148 -9.31 4.60 11.34
C LYS A 148 -8.37 4.51 12.53
N TRP A 149 -8.10 5.63 13.16
CA TRP A 149 -7.22 5.71 14.32
C TRP A 149 -7.74 6.70 15.34
N ALA A 150 -7.70 6.33 16.63
CA ALA A 150 -8.18 7.19 17.73
C ALA A 150 -9.62 7.75 17.57
N GLY A 151 -10.50 7.03 16.86
CA GLY A 151 -11.88 7.44 16.62
C GLY A 151 -12.09 8.34 15.40
N GLN A 152 -11.05 8.58 14.61
CA GLN A 152 -11.04 9.41 13.41
C GLN A 152 -10.53 8.65 12.18
#